data_AF-A0A3C0BHF7-F1
#
_entry.id   AF-A0A3C0BHF7-F1
#
_cell.length_a   1.000
_cell.length_b   1.000
_cell.length_c   1.000
_cell.angle_alpha   90.00
_cell.angle_beta   90.00
_cell.angle_gamma   90.00
#
_symmetry.space_group_name_H-M   'P 1'
#
loop_
_entity.id
_entity.type
_entity.pdbx_description
1 polymer ?
#
loop_
_entity_poly.entity_id
_entity_poly.type
_entity_poly.pdbx_seq_one_letter_code
_entity_poly.pdbx_strand_id
1 'polypeptide(L)'
;MKKCFLLYATVFTILLTSCLTVNQKKIIEPPYTPPVQQSADAGEKEKLFYVYYSAKDKPVIDGDFSEWDGLQGIHVRRMVYGGLFNPEDTDGLFVVRADDQYLYLYAKIDDNDPEINTFPAPQAWRGDSIEFFFGTDTGRHTFYKGTDHRVRIVPQSKTNKFAYDFSIDDVS
;
A
#
# COMPACT_ATOMS: atom_id res chain seq x y z
N MET A 1 39.18 40.98 -20.29
CA MET A 1 38.44 39.71 -20.51
C MET A 1 39.08 38.47 -19.85
N LYS A 2 39.77 38.58 -18.71
CA LYS A 2 40.40 37.41 -18.03
C LYS A 2 39.85 37.10 -16.63
N LYS A 3 38.97 37.95 -16.08
CA LYS A 3 38.44 37.80 -14.71
C LYS A 3 37.10 37.05 -14.62
N CYS A 4 36.32 36.93 -15.70
CA CYS A 4 35.04 36.18 -15.68
C CYS A 4 35.21 34.65 -15.76
N PHE A 5 36.32 34.15 -16.34
CA PHE A 5 36.51 32.71 -16.52
C PHE A 5 36.86 31.97 -15.23
N LEU A 6 37.48 32.67 -14.26
CA LEU A 6 37.92 32.04 -13.01
C LEU A 6 36.77 31.79 -12.02
N LEU A 7 35.72 32.61 -12.08
CA LEU A 7 34.55 32.50 -11.20
C LEU A 7 33.65 31.32 -11.58
N TYR A 8 33.56 30.98 -12.88
CA TYR A 8 32.77 29.86 -13.37
C TYR A 8 33.34 28.50 -12.99
N ALA A 9 34.68 28.38 -12.96
CA ALA A 9 35.34 27.12 -12.61
C ALA A 9 35.18 26.75 -11.11
N THR A 10 35.09 27.75 -10.24
CA THR A 10 34.96 27.54 -8.78
C THR A 10 33.52 27.19 -8.37
N VAL A 11 32.51 27.73 -9.05
CA VAL A 11 31.10 27.41 -8.77
C VAL A 11 30.76 25.98 -9.22
N PHE A 12 31.33 25.52 -10.34
CA PHE A 12 31.07 24.18 -10.87
C PHE A 12 31.67 23.05 -9.99
N THR A 13 32.78 23.31 -9.29
CA THR A 13 33.41 22.33 -8.39
C THR A 13 32.66 22.15 -7.08
N ILE A 14 32.00 23.20 -6.57
CA ILE A 14 31.20 23.11 -5.33
C ILE A 14 29.92 22.30 -5.57
N LEU A 15 29.27 22.45 -6.73
CA LEU A 15 28.04 21.72 -7.10
C LEU A 15 28.22 20.22 -7.31
N LEU A 16 29.44 19.75 -7.59
CA LEU A 16 29.74 18.32 -7.77
C LEU A 16 30.05 17.58 -6.46
N THR A 17 30.22 18.30 -5.35
CA THR A 17 30.52 17.68 -4.04
C THR A 17 29.27 17.39 -3.20
N SER A 18 28.12 17.96 -3.55
CA SER A 18 26.86 17.82 -2.79
C SER A 18 26.05 16.56 -3.12
N CYS A 19 26.47 15.72 -4.07
CA CYS A 19 25.72 14.53 -4.50
C CYS A 19 26.25 13.19 -3.96
N LEU A 20 27.21 13.20 -3.01
CA LEU A 20 27.79 11.98 -2.46
C LEU A 20 27.73 11.96 -0.93
N THR A 21 26.54 12.12 -0.35
CA THR A 21 26.32 11.78 1.06
C THR A 21 26.08 10.27 1.17
N VAL A 22 27.12 9.47 0.89
CA VAL A 22 27.14 8.06 1.28
C VAL A 22 27.49 8.05 2.77
N ASN A 23 26.48 8.12 3.64
CA ASN A 23 26.71 7.87 5.05
C ASN A 23 27.30 6.47 5.18
N GLN A 24 28.54 6.37 5.66
CA GLN A 24 29.20 5.10 5.88
C GLN A 24 28.32 4.28 6.83
N LYS A 25 27.80 3.14 6.33
CA LYS A 25 27.04 2.22 7.16
C LYS A 25 27.90 1.86 8.37
N LYS A 26 27.34 2.02 9.58
CA LYS A 26 28.02 1.71 10.83
C LYS A 26 28.61 0.30 10.75
N ILE A 27 29.91 0.17 10.99
CA ILE A 27 30.58 -1.13 11.03
C ILE A 27 30.05 -1.87 12.25
N ILE A 28 29.47 -3.05 12.04
CA ILE A 28 28.99 -3.92 13.10
C ILE A 28 29.99 -5.06 13.24
N GLU A 29 30.52 -5.27 14.45
CA GLU A 29 31.50 -6.32 14.69
C GLU A 29 30.85 -7.72 14.67
N PRO A 30 31.50 -8.72 14.06
CA PRO A 30 30.99 -10.09 14.00
C PRO A 30 31.13 -10.84 15.34
N PRO A 31 30.23 -11.79 15.66
CA PRO A 31 29.09 -12.19 14.84
C PRO A 31 27.90 -11.25 15.06
N TYR A 32 27.55 -10.50 14.02
CA TYR A 32 26.27 -9.80 14.00
C TYR A 32 25.17 -10.84 13.90
N THR A 33 24.43 -11.01 14.99
CA THR A 33 23.14 -11.67 14.96
C THR A 33 22.11 -10.56 14.81
N PRO A 34 21.38 -10.45 13.69
CA PRO A 34 20.25 -9.54 13.64
C PRO A 34 19.33 -9.86 14.82
N PRO A 35 18.69 -8.83 15.43
CA PRO A 35 17.67 -9.10 16.43
C PRO A 35 16.66 -10.09 15.83
N VAL A 36 16.18 -11.02 16.65
CA VAL A 36 15.15 -11.97 16.24
C VAL A 36 13.96 -11.15 15.77
N GLN A 37 13.81 -10.99 14.46
CA GLN A 37 12.61 -10.45 13.87
C GLN A 37 11.52 -11.47 14.18
N GLN A 38 10.48 -11.04 14.90
CA GLN A 38 9.31 -11.87 15.11
C GLN A 38 8.75 -12.25 13.75
N SER A 39 8.93 -13.50 13.33
CA SER A 39 8.04 -14.10 12.35
C SER A 39 6.80 -14.53 13.10
N ALA A 40 5.76 -13.71 13.07
CA ALA A 40 4.46 -14.25 13.37
C ALA A 40 4.09 -15.21 12.23
N ASP A 41 3.61 -16.40 12.59
CA ASP A 41 2.79 -17.17 11.66
C ASP A 41 1.63 -16.25 11.27
N ALA A 42 1.52 -15.96 9.97
CA ALA A 42 0.42 -15.21 9.39
C ALA A 42 -0.96 -15.79 9.73
N GLY A 43 -1.00 -17.03 10.22
CA GLY A 43 -2.21 -17.76 10.52
C GLY A 43 -2.79 -18.42 9.26
N GLU A 44 -3.90 -19.10 9.44
CA GLU A 44 -4.58 -19.74 8.32
C GLU A 44 -5.17 -18.71 7.36
N LYS A 45 -5.16 -19.05 6.06
CA LYS A 45 -5.87 -18.25 5.06
C LYS A 45 -7.36 -18.27 5.37
N GLU A 46 -7.89 -17.13 5.79
CA GLU A 46 -9.33 -16.91 5.83
C GLU A 46 -9.88 -16.88 4.39
N LYS A 47 -10.88 -17.72 4.11
CA LYS A 47 -11.43 -17.93 2.76
C LYS A 47 -12.85 -17.41 2.60
N LEU A 48 -13.52 -17.10 3.70
CA LEU A 48 -14.92 -16.70 3.74
C LEU A 48 -15.00 -15.39 4.49
N PHE A 49 -15.71 -14.43 3.92
CA PHE A 49 -15.95 -13.13 4.52
C PHE A 49 -17.44 -12.80 4.45
N TYR A 50 -17.87 -11.92 5.35
CA TYR A 50 -19.22 -11.41 5.34
C TYR A 50 -19.34 -10.27 4.32
N VAL A 51 -20.38 -10.34 3.50
CA VAL A 51 -20.84 -9.18 2.73
C VAL A 51 -22.06 -8.62 3.46
N TYR A 52 -21.88 -7.46 4.07
CA TYR A 52 -22.94 -6.79 4.82
C TYR A 52 -23.83 -6.00 3.86
N TYR A 53 -25.05 -6.49 3.64
CA TYR A 53 -25.99 -5.83 2.76
C TYR A 53 -26.79 -4.74 3.49
N SER A 54 -26.94 -3.56 2.90
CA SER A 54 -27.60 -2.40 3.53
C SER A 54 -28.41 -1.58 2.51
N ALA A 55 -29.69 -1.92 2.33
CA ALA A 55 -30.56 -1.24 1.35
C ALA A 55 -30.92 0.22 1.69
N LYS A 56 -30.78 0.66 2.95
CA LYS A 56 -31.20 2.00 3.42
C LYS A 56 -30.04 2.80 3.99
N ASP A 57 -29.28 2.19 4.90
CA ASP A 57 -28.17 2.83 5.61
C ASP A 57 -26.86 2.59 4.86
N LYS A 58 -26.74 3.19 3.67
CA LYS A 58 -25.57 3.02 2.79
C LYS A 58 -24.33 3.74 3.33
N PRO A 59 -23.12 3.17 3.20
CA PRO A 59 -21.89 3.87 3.52
C PRO A 59 -21.70 5.16 2.71
N VAL A 60 -21.02 6.13 3.31
CA VAL A 60 -20.72 7.43 2.68
C VAL A 60 -19.22 7.55 2.48
N ILE A 61 -18.78 8.00 1.31
CA ILE A 61 -17.35 8.19 1.01
C ILE A 61 -16.92 9.60 1.44
N ASP A 62 -16.75 9.81 2.74
CA ASP A 62 -16.36 11.09 3.35
C ASP A 62 -15.12 10.98 4.28
N GLY A 63 -14.59 9.77 4.42
CA GLY A 63 -13.44 9.46 5.27
C GLY A 63 -13.73 9.61 6.77
N ASP A 64 -14.99 9.67 7.18
CA ASP A 64 -15.44 9.09 8.45
C ASP A 64 -15.62 7.59 8.21
N PHE A 65 -15.30 6.78 9.21
CA PHE A 65 -15.37 5.32 9.11
C PHE A 65 -16.18 4.70 10.25
N SER A 66 -16.86 5.51 11.06
CA SER A 66 -17.63 5.04 12.20
C SER A 66 -18.76 4.07 11.81
N GLU A 67 -19.28 4.12 10.58
CA GLU A 67 -20.28 3.16 10.11
C GLU A 67 -19.73 1.75 9.83
N TRP A 68 -18.40 1.59 9.91
CA TRP A 68 -17.70 0.31 9.75
C TRP A 68 -17.30 -0.31 11.09
N ASP A 69 -17.42 0.42 12.19
CA ASP A 69 -16.99 -0.02 13.51
C ASP A 69 -17.73 -1.29 13.97
N GLY A 70 -16.97 -2.26 14.46
CA GLY A 70 -17.50 -3.53 14.97
C GLY A 70 -17.94 -4.53 13.89
N LEU A 71 -17.86 -4.18 12.60
CA LEU A 71 -18.06 -5.14 11.52
C LEU A 71 -16.89 -6.12 11.45
N GLN A 72 -17.21 -7.37 11.16
CA GLN A 72 -16.21 -8.43 10.99
C GLN A 72 -15.67 -8.38 9.56
N GLY A 73 -14.36 -8.41 9.43
CA GLY A 73 -13.67 -8.45 8.15
C GLY A 73 -12.66 -9.58 8.09
N ILE A 74 -11.84 -9.54 7.05
CA ILE A 74 -10.74 -10.47 6.86
C ILE A 74 -9.42 -9.76 7.06
N HIS A 75 -8.53 -10.41 7.80
CA HIS A 75 -7.15 -9.99 7.89
C HIS A 75 -6.32 -10.60 6.76
N VAL A 76 -5.70 -9.77 5.92
CA VAL A 76 -4.88 -10.21 4.79
C VAL A 76 -3.46 -10.49 5.28
N ARG A 77 -3.29 -11.64 5.94
CA ARG A 77 -2.01 -12.01 6.55
C ARG A 77 -1.15 -12.92 5.67
N ARG A 78 -1.71 -13.45 4.57
CA ARG A 78 -0.95 -14.32 3.66
C ARG A 78 0.13 -13.52 2.93
N MET A 79 1.36 -13.66 3.39
CA MET A 79 2.53 -13.15 2.69
C MET A 79 2.83 -13.96 1.43
N VAL A 80 2.97 -13.27 0.31
CA VAL A 80 3.36 -13.84 -1.00
C VAL A 80 4.80 -13.50 -1.34
N TYR A 81 5.26 -12.31 -0.95
CA TYR A 81 6.60 -11.79 -1.19
C TYR A 81 6.95 -10.78 -0.08
N GLY A 82 8.23 -10.70 0.31
CA GLY A 82 8.68 -9.97 1.50
C GLY A 82 8.88 -10.90 2.70
N GLY A 83 9.89 -10.61 3.52
CA GLY A 83 10.18 -11.40 4.73
C GLY A 83 9.17 -11.15 5.86
N LEU A 84 9.21 -12.04 6.85
CA LEU A 84 8.57 -12.05 8.19
C LEU A 84 7.40 -11.06 8.42
N PHE A 85 6.20 -11.61 8.59
CA PHE A 85 4.98 -10.88 8.95
C PHE A 85 5.01 -10.39 10.41
N ASN A 86 4.65 -9.13 10.63
CA ASN A 86 4.37 -8.55 11.94
C ASN A 86 2.95 -7.95 11.95
N PRO A 87 1.99 -8.49 12.72
CA PRO A 87 0.64 -7.95 12.75
C PRO A 87 0.55 -6.55 13.38
N GLU A 88 1.57 -6.08 14.10
CA GLU A 88 1.60 -4.72 14.65
C GLU A 88 2.06 -3.66 13.61
N ASP A 89 2.55 -4.10 12.45
CA ASP A 89 3.23 -3.25 11.46
C ASP A 89 2.90 -3.60 10.00
N THR A 90 2.11 -4.65 9.78
CA THR A 90 1.86 -5.20 8.44
C THR A 90 0.55 -5.99 8.41
N ASP A 91 -0.50 -5.47 9.05
CA ASP A 91 -1.83 -6.08 9.03
C ASP A 91 -2.83 -5.22 8.26
N GLY A 92 -3.81 -5.88 7.67
CA GLY A 92 -4.84 -5.23 6.88
C GLY A 92 -6.17 -5.91 7.09
N LEU A 93 -7.11 -5.21 7.73
CA LEU A 93 -8.50 -5.62 7.89
C LEU A 93 -9.33 -5.12 6.71
N PHE A 94 -10.01 -6.02 6.03
CA PHE A 94 -10.87 -5.73 4.88
C PHE A 94 -12.32 -6.07 5.21
N VAL A 95 -13.22 -5.10 5.05
CA VAL A 95 -14.66 -5.25 5.25
C VAL A 95 -15.39 -4.90 3.97
N VAL A 96 -16.42 -5.66 3.65
CA VAL A 96 -17.21 -5.46 2.44
C VAL A 96 -18.68 -5.25 2.80
N ARG A 97 -19.23 -4.17 2.26
CA ARG A 97 -20.67 -3.87 2.30
C ARG A 97 -21.22 -3.81 0.88
N ALA A 98 -22.52 -4.02 0.72
CA ALA A 98 -23.18 -3.90 -0.57
C ALA A 98 -24.59 -3.32 -0.42
N ASP A 99 -25.10 -2.71 -1.47
CA ASP A 99 -26.52 -2.41 -1.63
C ASP A 99 -27.01 -2.91 -3.00
N ASP A 100 -28.15 -2.41 -3.48
CA ASP A 100 -28.72 -2.79 -4.78
C ASP A 100 -27.90 -2.30 -5.98
N GLN A 101 -26.98 -1.37 -5.78
CA GLN A 101 -26.28 -0.66 -6.85
C GLN A 101 -24.76 -0.71 -6.74
N TYR A 102 -24.21 -0.80 -5.53
CA TYR A 102 -22.80 -0.59 -5.24
C TYR A 102 -22.23 -1.66 -4.32
N LEU A 103 -20.97 -1.97 -4.58
CA LEU A 103 -20.08 -2.64 -3.64
C LEU A 103 -19.26 -1.57 -2.92
N TYR A 104 -19.28 -1.60 -1.60
CA TYR A 104 -18.53 -0.69 -0.74
C TYR A 104 -17.37 -1.45 -0.12
N LEU A 105 -16.17 -0.91 -0.30
CA LEU A 105 -14.92 -1.52 0.10
C LEU A 105 -14.30 -0.68 1.21
N TYR A 106 -13.95 -1.32 2.32
CA TYR A 106 -13.24 -0.70 3.42
C TYR A 106 -11.99 -1.50 3.73
N ALA A 107 -10.88 -0.79 3.93
CA ALA A 107 -9.62 -1.35 4.39
C ALA A 107 -9.07 -0.49 5.53
N LYS A 108 -8.74 -1.15 6.64
CA LYS A 108 -7.94 -0.58 7.72
C LYS A 108 -6.56 -1.23 7.67
N ILE A 109 -5.54 -0.45 7.41
CA ILE A 109 -4.15 -0.91 7.30
C ILE A 109 -3.38 -0.39 8.52
N ASP A 110 -2.72 -1.31 9.22
CA ASP A 110 -1.81 -1.00 10.31
C ASP A 110 -0.38 -1.07 9.76
N ASP A 111 0.27 0.09 9.68
CA ASP A 111 1.61 0.31 9.13
C ASP A 111 2.29 1.46 9.90
N ASN A 112 3.44 1.20 10.53
CA ASN A 112 4.12 2.21 11.35
C ASN A 112 5.04 3.13 10.54
N ASP A 113 5.38 2.80 9.29
CA ASP A 113 6.18 3.65 8.41
C ASP A 113 5.59 3.71 6.99
N PRO A 114 4.39 4.28 6.82
CA PRO A 114 3.74 4.33 5.52
C PRO A 114 4.58 5.16 4.54
N GLU A 115 4.87 4.63 3.37
CA GLU A 115 5.55 5.28 2.27
C GLU A 115 4.60 6.21 1.49
N ILE A 116 5.13 7.32 0.98
CA ILE A 116 4.43 8.06 -0.09
C ILE A 116 4.83 7.42 -1.41
N ASN A 117 3.91 6.64 -1.98
CA ASN A 117 4.15 5.89 -3.19
C ASN A 117 4.17 6.81 -4.42
N THR A 118 5.37 7.06 -4.94
CA THR A 118 5.59 7.94 -6.10
C THR A 118 5.34 7.27 -7.45
N PHE A 119 5.06 5.96 -7.48
CA PHE A 119 4.80 5.25 -8.73
C PHE A 119 3.40 5.54 -9.25
N PRO A 120 3.22 5.65 -10.57
CA PRO A 120 1.88 5.78 -11.15
C PRO A 120 1.08 4.50 -10.89
N ALA A 121 -0.26 4.62 -10.91
CA ALA A 121 -1.16 3.54 -10.52
C ALA A 121 -0.79 2.15 -11.11
N PRO A 122 -0.48 1.95 -12.41
CA PRO A 122 -0.15 0.62 -12.96
C PRO A 122 1.11 -0.03 -12.35
N GLN A 123 1.99 0.77 -11.74
CA GLN A 123 3.25 0.35 -11.14
C GLN A 123 3.26 0.51 -9.61
N ALA A 124 2.17 1.02 -9.03
CA ALA A 124 2.10 1.34 -7.61
C ALA A 124 2.16 0.12 -6.69
N TRP A 125 1.99 -1.10 -7.21
CA TRP A 125 2.28 -2.35 -6.48
C TRP A 125 3.72 -2.43 -5.93
N ARG A 126 4.63 -1.55 -6.38
CA ARG A 126 6.03 -1.46 -5.94
C ARG A 126 6.23 -0.70 -4.62
N GLY A 127 5.21 0.00 -4.15
CA GLY A 127 5.19 0.68 -2.86
C GLY A 127 3.82 0.53 -2.21
N ASP A 128 3.55 1.32 -1.18
CA ASP A 128 2.32 1.19 -0.42
C ASP A 128 1.09 1.47 -1.29
N SER A 129 0.25 0.45 -1.38
CA SER A 129 -0.99 0.47 -2.14
C SER A 129 -1.92 -0.62 -1.63
N ILE A 130 -3.22 -0.38 -1.79
CA ILE A 130 -4.27 -1.33 -1.44
C ILE A 130 -4.90 -1.81 -2.74
N GLU A 131 -5.05 -3.13 -2.89
CA GLU A 131 -5.65 -3.73 -4.08
C GLU A 131 -6.83 -4.63 -3.71
N PHE A 132 -7.92 -4.48 -4.47
CA PHE A 132 -9.10 -5.34 -4.41
C PHE A 132 -9.26 -6.07 -5.73
N PHE A 133 -9.52 -7.36 -5.63
CA PHE A 133 -9.77 -8.25 -6.75
C PHE A 133 -11.14 -8.88 -6.57
N PHE A 134 -12.07 -8.60 -7.47
CA PHE A 134 -13.43 -9.15 -7.40
C PHE A 134 -13.96 -9.48 -8.78
N GLY A 135 -14.85 -10.46 -8.86
CA GLY A 135 -15.52 -10.82 -10.10
C GLY A 135 -16.84 -11.50 -9.84
N THR A 136 -17.76 -11.39 -10.79
CA THR A 136 -19.08 -12.03 -10.70
C THR A 136 -19.09 -13.46 -11.24
N ASP A 137 -18.07 -13.86 -11.99
CA ASP A 137 -17.87 -15.26 -12.39
C ASP A 137 -17.18 -16.04 -11.26
N THR A 138 -17.95 -16.88 -10.58
CA THR A 138 -17.47 -17.73 -9.48
C THR A 138 -16.75 -18.99 -9.95
N GLY A 139 -16.75 -19.28 -11.26
CA GLY A 139 -16.06 -20.41 -11.85
C GLY A 139 -14.55 -20.18 -11.84
N ARG A 140 -13.78 -21.21 -11.44
CA ARG A 140 -12.31 -21.13 -11.44
C ARG A 140 -11.79 -20.86 -12.85
N HIS A 141 -10.96 -19.83 -12.98
CA HIS A 141 -10.26 -19.47 -14.21
C HIS A 141 -8.86 -18.94 -13.89
N THR A 142 -7.98 -18.94 -14.88
CA THR A 142 -6.57 -18.52 -14.72
C THR A 142 -6.27 -17.14 -15.27
N PHE A 143 -7.18 -16.58 -16.08
CA PHE A 143 -7.05 -15.27 -16.70
C PHE A 143 -8.31 -14.45 -16.43
N TYR A 144 -8.16 -13.15 -16.27
CA TYR A 144 -9.29 -12.23 -16.09
C TYR A 144 -10.28 -12.38 -17.24
N LYS A 145 -11.55 -12.41 -16.88
CA LYS A 145 -12.71 -12.28 -17.74
C LYS A 145 -13.23 -10.86 -17.64
N GLY A 146 -14.14 -10.50 -18.55
CA GLY A 146 -14.81 -9.19 -18.52
C GLY A 146 -15.71 -8.97 -17.30
N THR A 147 -15.87 -9.97 -16.44
CA THR A 147 -16.58 -9.90 -15.15
C THR A 147 -15.67 -9.61 -13.97
N ASP A 148 -14.36 -9.61 -14.19
CA ASP A 148 -13.36 -9.51 -13.13
C ASP A 148 -12.72 -8.13 -13.17
N HIS A 149 -12.57 -7.55 -12.00
CA HIS A 149 -12.08 -6.21 -11.81
C HIS A 149 -10.95 -6.18 -10.80
N ARG A 150 -9.98 -5.32 -11.08
CA ARG A 150 -8.95 -4.91 -10.12
C ARG A 150 -9.15 -3.44 -9.81
N VAL A 151 -9.25 -3.13 -8.52
CA VAL A 151 -9.23 -1.76 -8.03
C VAL A 151 -7.94 -1.56 -7.24
N ARG A 152 -7.20 -0.49 -7.54
CA ARG A 152 -6.03 -0.09 -6.76
C ARG A 152 -6.23 1.32 -6.21
N ILE A 153 -5.89 1.48 -4.93
CA ILE A 153 -5.90 2.75 -4.21
C ILE A 153 -4.49 3.01 -3.72
N VAL A 154 -3.96 4.19 -4.03
CA VAL A 154 -2.58 4.58 -3.71
C VAL A 154 -2.62 5.86 -2.88
N PRO A 155 -2.38 5.80 -1.56
CA PRO A 155 -2.28 7.00 -0.74
C PRO A 155 -1.15 7.91 -1.22
N GLN A 156 -1.46 9.18 -1.47
CA GLN A 156 -0.50 10.20 -1.95
C GLN A 156 -0.08 11.17 -0.84
N SER A 157 -0.65 11.06 0.36
CA SER A 157 -0.34 11.93 1.49
C SER A 157 -0.53 11.22 2.83
N LYS A 158 0.40 11.46 3.76
CA LYS A 158 0.29 11.01 5.16
C LYS A 158 -0.71 11.84 5.98
N THR A 159 -1.14 13.01 5.48
CA THR A 159 -1.95 13.96 6.26
C THR A 159 -3.26 14.34 5.58
N ASN A 160 -3.37 14.18 4.26
CA ASN A 160 -4.60 14.45 3.51
C ASN A 160 -5.25 13.14 3.08
N LYS A 161 -6.30 12.73 3.80
CA LYS A 161 -7.07 11.50 3.53
C LYS A 161 -7.74 11.45 2.15
N PHE A 162 -7.89 12.59 1.48
CA PHE A 162 -8.47 12.67 0.13
C PHE A 162 -7.42 12.75 -0.98
N ALA A 163 -6.12 12.76 -0.63
CA ALA A 163 -5.05 12.68 -1.61
C ALA A 163 -4.69 11.20 -1.84
N TYR A 164 -5.31 10.61 -2.85
CA TYR A 164 -5.01 9.26 -3.31
C TYR A 164 -5.17 9.18 -4.83
N ASP A 165 -4.40 8.29 -5.46
CA ASP A 165 -4.70 7.84 -6.81
C ASP A 165 -5.62 6.63 -6.77
N PHE A 166 -6.49 6.55 -7.76
CA PHE A 166 -7.46 5.49 -7.92
C PHE A 166 -7.41 4.96 -9.34
N SER A 167 -7.31 3.65 -9.49
CA SER A 167 -7.38 2.99 -10.79
C SER A 167 -8.30 1.77 -10.74
N ILE A 168 -8.95 1.53 -11.88
CA ILE A 168 -9.75 0.34 -12.15
C ILE A 168 -9.18 -0.29 -13.42
N ASP A 169 -8.89 -1.58 -13.37
CA ASP A 169 -8.44 -2.40 -14.50
C ASP A 169 -7.24 -1.79 -15.22
N ASP A 170 -6.33 -1.18 -14.46
CA ASP A 170 -5.10 -0.60 -14.99
C ASP A 170 -4.18 -1.71 -15.49
N VAL A 171 -3.92 -1.68 -16.80
CA VAL A 171 -3.01 -2.62 -17.44
C VAL A 171 -1.59 -2.09 -17.25
N SER A 172 -0.67 -2.94 -16.77
CA SER A 172 0.77 -2.67 -16.80
C SER A 172 1.35 -2.92 -18.18
#